data_AF-A0A821NI76-F1
#
_entry.id   AF-A0A821NI76-F1
#
_cell.length_a   1.000
_cell.length_b   1.000
_cell.length_c   1.000
_cell.angle_alpha   90.00
_cell.angle_beta   90.00
_cell.angle_gamma   90.00
#
_symmetry.space_group_name_H-M   'P 1'
#
loop_
_entity.id
_entity.type
_entity.pdbx_description
1 polymer ?
#
loop_
_entity_poly.entity_id
_entity_poly.type
_entity_poly.pdbx_seq_one_letter_code
_entity_poly.pdbx_strand_id
1 'polypeptide(L)'
;MIWNNIEDSIDVTQVSKSIVNDLNLVSERFIIYLPLIFLIFGFIGFIGNIFTYLQAELRSNTCCIYSLCGSIIDIINLSLNLFP
;
A
#
# COMPACT_ATOMS: atom_id res chain seq x y z
N MET A 1 -13.31 0.59 -49.16
CA MET A 1 -12.05 0.12 -48.53
C MET A 1 -11.50 1.13 -47.53
N ILE A 2 -11.45 2.43 -47.83
CA ILE A 2 -10.98 3.47 -46.88
C ILE A 2 -11.92 3.67 -45.67
N TRP A 3 -13.24 3.57 -45.87
CA TRP A 3 -14.24 3.73 -44.80
C TRP A 3 -14.13 2.68 -43.68
N ASN A 4 -13.93 1.40 -44.01
CA ASN A 4 -13.79 0.33 -43.02
C ASN A 4 -12.56 0.54 -42.11
N ASN A 5 -11.45 1.04 -42.66
CA ASN A 5 -10.24 1.34 -41.88
C ASN A 5 -10.44 2.50 -40.89
N ILE A 6 -11.35 3.43 -41.17
CA ILE A 6 -11.64 4.57 -40.30
C ILE A 6 -12.53 4.13 -39.13
N GLU A 7 -13.56 3.34 -39.39
CA GLU A 7 -14.40 2.74 -38.32
C GLU A 7 -13.57 1.85 -37.38
N ASP A 8 -12.72 0.98 -37.92
CA ASP A 8 -11.82 0.15 -37.13
C ASP A 8 -10.86 1.00 -36.27
N SER A 9 -10.37 2.13 -36.80
CA SER A 9 -9.47 3.03 -36.05
C SER A 9 -10.15 3.80 -34.91
N ILE A 10 -11.43 4.16 -35.07
CA ILE A 10 -12.21 4.88 -34.07
C ILE A 10 -12.60 3.93 -32.94
N ASP A 11 -12.97 2.69 -33.26
CA ASP A 11 -13.35 1.67 -32.29
C ASP A 11 -12.15 1.28 -31.39
N VAL A 12 -10.97 1.08 -31.99
CA VAL A 12 -9.71 0.83 -31.24
C VAL A 12 -9.32 2.01 -30.33
N THR A 13 -9.55 3.25 -30.80
CA THR A 13 -9.26 4.46 -30.01
C THR A 13 -10.25 4.65 -28.85
N GLN A 14 -11.51 4.26 -29.00
CA GLN A 14 -12.48 4.27 -27.91
C GLN A 14 -12.21 3.18 -26.88
N VAL A 15 -11.92 1.96 -27.33
CA VAL A 15 -11.61 0.83 -26.45
C VAL A 15 -10.35 1.12 -25.63
N SER A 16 -9.30 1.64 -26.24
CA SER A 16 -8.08 2.02 -25.51
C SER A 16 -8.32 3.11 -24.46
N LYS A 17 -9.13 4.13 -24.75
CA LYS A 17 -9.52 5.15 -23.76
C LYS A 17 -10.34 4.57 -22.61
N SER A 18 -11.25 3.64 -22.89
CA SER A 18 -12.04 2.96 -21.86
C SER A 18 -11.12 2.16 -20.92
N ILE A 19 -10.20 1.37 -21.48
CA ILE A 19 -9.25 0.58 -20.69
C ILE A 19 -8.38 1.49 -19.81
N VAL A 20 -7.89 2.61 -20.35
CA VAL A 20 -7.09 3.58 -19.58
C VAL A 20 -7.91 4.19 -18.43
N ASN A 21 -9.19 4.52 -18.67
CA ASN A 21 -10.06 5.02 -17.63
C ASN A 21 -10.34 3.98 -16.54
N ASP A 22 -10.58 2.72 -16.92
CA ASP A 22 -10.79 1.63 -15.97
C ASP A 22 -9.53 1.38 -15.13
N LEU A 23 -8.34 1.41 -15.74
CA LEU A 23 -7.07 1.29 -15.04
C LEU A 23 -6.83 2.45 -14.06
N ASN A 24 -7.19 3.68 -14.45
CA ASN A 24 -7.09 4.84 -13.56
C ASN A 24 -8.01 4.69 -12.34
N LEU A 25 -9.25 4.23 -12.54
CA LEU A 25 -10.20 3.96 -11.45
C LEU A 25 -9.68 2.89 -10.49
N VAL A 26 -9.09 1.81 -11.01
CA VAL A 26 -8.48 0.77 -10.18
C VAL A 26 -7.27 1.31 -9.44
N SER A 27 -6.41 2.09 -10.11
CA SER A 27 -5.22 2.70 -9.51
C SER A 27 -5.57 3.64 -8.36
N GLU A 28 -6.58 4.50 -8.54
CA GLU A 28 -7.03 5.45 -7.52
C GLU A 28 -7.54 4.71 -6.27
N ARG A 29 -8.39 3.69 -6.47
CA ARG A 29 -8.87 2.84 -5.37
C ARG A 29 -7.72 2.12 -4.66
N PHE A 30 -6.76 1.60 -5.42
CA PHE A 30 -5.62 0.90 -4.84
C PHE A 30 -4.77 1.82 -3.97
N ILE A 31 -4.50 3.05 -4.42
CA ILE A 31 -3.74 4.06 -3.67
C ILE A 31 -4.44 4.40 -2.34
N ILE A 32 -5.77 4.43 -2.31
CA ILE A 32 -6.54 4.72 -1.08
C ILE A 32 -6.41 3.57 -0.05
N TYR A 33 -6.43 2.31 -0.48
CA TYR A 33 -6.41 1.16 0.43
C TYR A 33 -4.99 0.69 0.80
N LEU A 34 -3.98 1.01 -0.01
CA LEU A 34 -2.59 0.58 0.22
C LEU A 34 -2.00 1.04 1.57
N PRO A 35 -2.20 2.29 2.04
CA PRO A 35 -1.76 2.70 3.38
C PRO A 35 -2.44 1.90 4.51
N LEU A 36 -3.71 1.54 4.34
CA LEU A 36 -4.45 0.72 5.30
C LEU A 36 -3.86 -0.70 5.40
N ILE A 37 -3.51 -1.30 4.25
CA ILE A 37 -2.86 -2.61 4.21
C ILE A 37 -1.50 -2.56 4.92
N PHE A 38 -0.69 -1.54 4.63
CA PHE A 38 0.59 -1.35 5.34
C PHE A 38 0.41 -1.11 6.83
N LEU A 39 -0.62 -0.38 7.25
CA LEU A 39 -0.93 -0.17 8.66
C LEU A 39 -1.24 -1.51 9.37
N ILE A 40 -2.04 -2.38 8.75
CA ILE A 40 -2.36 -3.71 9.30
C ILE A 40 -1.09 -4.55 9.47
N PHE A 41 -0.24 -4.63 8.44
CA PHE A 41 1.03 -5.35 8.53
C PHE A 41 1.98 -4.73 9.56
N GLY A 42 2.04 -3.41 9.64
CA GLY A 42 2.81 -2.67 10.63
C GLY A 42 2.36 -3.00 12.06
N PHE A 43 1.05 -3.07 12.32
CA PHE A 43 0.52 -3.47 13.63
C PHE A 43 0.87 -4.92 13.99
N ILE A 44 0.76 -5.85 13.03
CA ILE A 44 1.13 -7.25 13.26
C ILE A 44 2.63 -7.35 13.60
N GLY A 45 3.49 -6.63 12.86
CA GLY A 45 4.93 -6.56 13.14
C GLY A 45 5.24 -5.95 14.50
N PHE A 46 4.58 -4.86 14.86
CA PHE A 46 4.73 -4.21 16.17
C PHE A 46 4.34 -5.14 17.32
N ILE A 47 3.23 -5.88 17.19
CA ILE A 47 2.83 -6.89 18.18
C ILE A 47 3.91 -7.97 18.32
N GLY A 48 4.48 -8.44 17.20
CA GLY A 48 5.62 -9.38 17.22
C GLY A 48 6.83 -8.82 17.96
N ASN A 49 7.17 -7.55 17.74
CA ASN A 49 8.25 -6.86 18.45
C ASN A 49 7.96 -6.71 19.95
N ILE A 50 6.71 -6.45 20.35
CA ILE A 50 6.30 -6.43 21.76
C ILE A 50 6.55 -7.79 22.42
N PHE A 51 6.09 -8.88 21.80
CA PHE A 51 6.30 -10.23 22.35
C PHE A 51 7.78 -10.58 22.44
N THR A 52 8.59 -10.18 21.47
CA THR A 52 10.04 -10.39 21.48
C THR A 52 10.69 -9.61 22.64
N TYR A 53 10.26 -8.37 22.88
CA TYR A 53 10.76 -7.54 23.97
C TYR A 53 10.34 -8.04 25.37
N LEU A 54 9.16 -8.68 25.48
CA LEU A 54 8.66 -9.27 26.73
C LEU A 54 9.51 -10.44 27.22
N GLN A 55 10.27 -11.12 26.34
CA GLN A 55 11.20 -12.16 26.75
C GLN A 55 12.40 -11.54 27.48
N ALA A 56 12.62 -11.98 28.72
CA ALA A 56 13.62 -11.40 29.63
C ALA A 56 15.06 -11.44 29.07
N GLU A 57 15.40 -12.46 28.29
CA GLU A 57 16.72 -12.60 27.65
C GLU A 57 16.97 -11.58 26.54
N LEU A 58 15.91 -11.12 25.86
CA LEU A 58 15.99 -10.24 24.70
C LEU A 58 15.75 -8.77 25.07
N ARG A 59 15.20 -8.50 26.25
CA ARG A 59 14.89 -7.15 26.74
C ARG A 59 16.12 -6.23 26.84
N SER A 60 17.29 -6.79 27.17
CA SER A 60 18.56 -6.05 27.23
C SER A 60 19.23 -5.89 25.88
N ASN A 61 18.73 -6.57 24.84
CA ASN A 61 19.26 -6.47 23.50
C ASN A 61 18.86 -5.14 22.87
N THR A 62 19.83 -4.27 22.65
CA THR A 62 19.65 -2.96 22.05
C THR A 62 18.95 -3.03 20.68
N CYS A 63 19.17 -4.11 19.92
CA CYS A 63 18.49 -4.33 18.64
C CYS A 63 16.97 -4.48 18.81
N CYS A 64 16.51 -5.22 19.82
CA CYS A 64 15.08 -5.38 20.11
C CYS A 64 14.43 -4.04 20.51
N ILE A 65 15.14 -3.22 21.28
CA ILE A 65 14.67 -1.88 21.65
C ILE A 65 14.56 -0.98 20.41
N TYR A 66 15.59 -0.95 19.55
CA TYR A 66 15.55 -0.16 18.32
C TYR A 66 14.46 -0.63 17.36
N SER A 67 14.27 -1.95 17.24
CA SER A 67 13.22 -2.53 16.40
C SER A 67 11.82 -2.16 16.91
N LEU A 68 11.59 -2.24 18.22
CA LEU A 68 10.33 -1.81 18.84
C LEU A 68 10.08 -0.32 18.63
N CYS A 69 11.05 0.54 18.95
CA CYS A 69 10.93 1.98 18.75
C CYS A 69 10.72 2.36 17.28
N GLY A 70 11.43 1.72 16.35
CA GLY A 70 11.25 1.92 14.92
C GLY A 70 9.82 1.59 14.47
N SER A 71 9.29 0.44 14.91
CA SER A 71 7.91 0.05 14.59
C SER A 71 6.83 1.01 15.14
N ILE A 72 7.11 1.74 16.25
CA ILE A 72 6.22 2.80 16.74
C ILE A 72 6.21 3.99 15.77
N ILE A 73 7.39 4.44 15.33
CA ILE A 73 7.53 5.54 14.37
C ILE A 73 6.84 5.18 13.05
N ASP A 74 7.02 3.94 12.57
CA ASP A 74 6.40 3.46 11.33
C ASP A 74 4.87 3.48 11.42
N ILE A 75 4.28 3.00 12.52
CA ILE A 75 2.82 3.04 12.73
C ILE A 75 2.30 4.48 12.79
N ILE A 76 3.00 5.39 13.47
CA ILE A 76 2.61 6.80 13.53
C ILE A 76 2.64 7.41 12.13
N ASN A 77 3.71 7.18 11.37
CA ASN A 77 3.85 7.71 10.02
C ASN A 77 2.77 7.14 9.07
N LEU A 78 2.48 5.85 9.15
CA LEU A 78 1.40 5.22 8.38
C LEU A 78 0.03 5.76 8.78
N SER A 79 -0.20 6.02 10.07
CA SER A 79 -1.45 6.61 10.56
C SER A 79 -1.65 8.03 10.02
N LEU A 80 -0.60 8.85 10.01
CA LEU A 80 -0.66 10.21 9.44
C LEU A 80 -0.90 10.20 7.92
N ASN A 81 -0.37 9.21 7.19
CA ASN A 81 -0.62 9.09 5.76
C ASN A 81 -2.03 8.54 5.43
N LEU A 82 -2.66 7.82 6.37
CA LEU A 82 -4.01 7.29 6.20
C LEU A 82 -5.10 8.31 6.58
N PHE A 83 -4.83 9.15 7.59
CA PHE A 83 -5.72 10.21 8.06
C PHE A 83 -5.12 11.59 7.74
N PRO A 84 -5.36 12.13 6.53
CA PRO A 84 -4.91 13.48 6.16
C PRO A 84 -5.56 14.58 7.00
#